data_AF-A0A2V7N754-F1
#
_entry.id   AF-A0A2V7N754-F1
#
_cell.length_a   1.000
_cell.length_b   1.000
_cell.length_c   1.000
_cell.angle_alpha   90.00
_cell.angle_beta   90.00
_cell.angle_gamma   90.00
#
_symmetry.space_group_name_H-M   'P 1'
#
loop_
_entity.id
_entity.type
_entity.pdbx_description
1 polymer ?
#
loop_
_entity_poly.entity_id
_entity_poly.type
_entity_poly.pdbx_seq_one_letter_code
_entity_poly.pdbx_strand_id
1 'polypeptide(L)'
;MVVHNLGRRVRVLVLWRQRDDDPERWIYLERMLPGEFSYEMVKLRWGGGAYRIRLFGAWDRARRQERYITQVAFWIWRGFPPTPALRARLRRAERIR
;
A
#
# COMPACT_ATOMS: atom_id res chain seq x y z
N MET A 1 -7.24 8.89 11.80
CA MET A 1 -6.29 8.21 10.88
C MET A 1 -6.51 6.70 11.00
N VAL A 2 -6.88 5.99 9.93
CA VAL A 2 -7.38 4.59 10.02
C VAL A 2 -6.40 3.62 10.69
N VAL A 3 -5.09 3.84 10.51
CA VAL A 3 -4.03 3.04 11.14
C VAL A 3 -3.91 3.29 12.65
N HIS A 4 -4.15 4.53 13.11
CA HIS A 4 -4.07 4.86 14.54
C HIS A 4 -5.16 4.15 15.36
N ASN A 5 -6.35 3.96 14.80
CA ASN A 5 -7.46 3.30 15.50
C ASN A 5 -7.30 1.77 15.58
N LEU A 6 -6.50 1.15 14.71
CA LEU A 6 -6.18 -0.29 14.74
C LEU A 6 -4.95 -0.61 15.63
N GLY A 7 -4.37 0.41 16.26
CA GLY A 7 -3.60 0.31 17.49
C GLY A 7 -2.24 -0.38 17.41
N ARG A 8 -1.60 -0.48 18.59
CA ARG A 8 -0.31 -1.14 18.90
C ARG A 8 -0.12 -2.56 18.32
N ARG A 9 -1.16 -3.14 17.72
CA ARG A 9 -1.19 -4.50 17.16
C ARG A 9 -0.66 -4.56 15.74
N VAL A 10 -0.79 -3.48 14.95
CA VAL A 10 -0.22 -3.44 13.60
C VAL A 10 1.30 -3.32 13.70
N ARG A 11 2.02 -4.20 13.02
CA ARG A 11 3.48 -4.18 12.93
C ARG A 11 3.97 -3.84 11.53
N VAL A 12 3.17 -4.15 10.52
CA VAL A 12 3.53 -3.98 9.12
C VAL A 12 2.30 -3.57 8.32
N LEU A 13 2.50 -2.61 7.41
CA LEU A 13 1.59 -2.32 6.32
C LEU A 13 2.19 -2.76 4.99
N VAL A 14 1.33 -3.31 4.13
CA VAL A 14 1.67 -3.54 2.73
C VAL A 14 0.75 -2.71 1.85
N LEU A 15 1.34 -1.75 1.14
CA LEU A 15 0.66 -0.80 0.27
C LEU A 15 0.61 -1.30 -1.18
N TRP A 16 -0.60 -1.24 -1.73
CA TRP A 16 -0.91 -1.53 -3.12
C TRP A 16 -1.60 -0.33 -3.76
N ARG A 17 -1.41 -0.16 -5.07
CA ARG A 17 -2.17 0.81 -5.88
C ARG A 17 -2.80 0.10 -7.07
N GLN A 18 -4.03 0.47 -7.39
CA GLN A 18 -4.71 0.00 -8.60
C GLN A 18 -4.02 0.60 -9.85
N ARG A 19 -3.99 -0.17 -10.93
CA ARG A 19 -3.56 0.33 -12.23
C ARG A 19 -4.60 1.29 -12.80
N ASP A 20 -4.15 2.35 -13.45
CA ASP A 20 -5.06 3.33 -14.05
C ASP A 20 -5.67 2.80 -15.37
N ASP A 21 -4.95 1.90 -16.04
CA ASP A 21 -5.32 1.24 -17.29
C ASP A 21 -6.06 -0.10 -17.09
N ASP A 22 -6.01 -0.69 -15.89
CA ASP A 22 -6.64 -1.97 -15.58
C ASP A 22 -7.14 -1.99 -14.12
N PRO A 23 -8.44 -1.75 -13.86
CA PRO A 23 -8.97 -1.70 -12.51
C PRO A 23 -8.94 -3.06 -11.78
N GLU A 24 -8.77 -4.18 -12.48
CA GLU A 24 -8.66 -5.49 -11.84
C GLU A 24 -7.25 -5.72 -11.26
N ARG A 25 -6.27 -4.92 -11.70
CA ARG A 25 -4.87 -5.09 -11.29
C ARG A 25 -4.42 -4.15 -10.19
N TRP A 26 -3.86 -4.77 -9.17
CA TRP A 26 -3.20 -4.10 -8.06
C TRP A 26 -1.70 -4.31 -8.12
N ILE A 27 -0.94 -3.24 -7.95
CA ILE A 27 0.51 -3.26 -7.97
C ILE A 27 1.04 -3.07 -6.55
N TYR A 28 1.91 -3.97 -6.14
CA TYR A 28 2.65 -3.85 -4.89
C TYR A 28 3.56 -2.62 -4.97
N LEU A 29 3.38 -1.68 -4.05
CA LEU A 29 4.22 -0.50 -3.94
C LEU A 29 5.25 -0.66 -2.84
N GLU A 30 4.83 -1.00 -1.63
CA GLU A 30 5.77 -0.94 -0.53
C GLU A 30 5.30 -1.72 0.68
N ARG A 31 6.26 -2.10 1.51
CA ARG A 31 6.06 -2.63 2.84
C ARG A 31 6.72 -1.67 3.82
N MET A 32 5.99 -1.22 4.82
CA MET A 32 6.42 -0.15 5.73
C MET A 32 5.88 -0.36 7.14
N LEU A 33 6.50 0.30 8.12
CA LEU A 33 6.05 0.35 9.49
C LEU A 33 4.84 1.30 9.64
N PRO A 34 3.98 1.10 10.65
CA PRO A 34 2.84 1.99 10.89
C PRO A 34 3.18 3.46 11.04
N GLY A 35 4.31 3.78 11.67
CA GLY A 35 4.76 5.17 11.87
C GLY A 35 5.24 5.85 10.58
N GLU A 36 5.57 5.09 9.53
CA GLU A 36 6.00 5.62 8.24
C GLU A 36 4.81 5.95 7.33
N PHE A 37 3.63 5.40 7.63
CA PHE A 37 2.46 5.55 6.81
C PHE A 37 1.71 6.87 7.11
N SER A 38 1.53 7.69 6.10
CA SER A 38 0.52 8.75 6.09
C SER A 38 -0.07 8.93 4.70
N TYR A 39 -1.31 9.43 4.62
CA TYR A 39 -1.94 9.72 3.31
C TYR A 39 -1.13 10.75 2.52
N GLU A 40 -0.56 11.75 3.20
CA GLU A 40 0.32 12.75 2.60
C GLU A 40 1.60 12.15 2.04
N MET A 41 2.24 11.23 2.77
CA MET A 41 3.40 10.49 2.26
C MET A 41 3.04 9.70 1.00
N VAL A 42 1.92 8.97 1.02
CA VAL A 42 1.48 8.17 -0.13
C VAL A 42 1.21 9.08 -1.34
N LYS A 43 0.54 10.21 -1.12
CA LYS A 43 0.26 11.21 -2.16
C LYS A 43 1.54 11.76 -2.78
N LEU A 44 2.47 12.24 -1.95
CA LEU A 44 3.73 12.84 -2.43
C LEU A 44 4.62 11.82 -3.15
N ARG A 45 4.62 10.56 -2.69
CA ARG A 45 5.48 9.52 -3.25
C ARG A 45 4.90 8.79 -4.44
N TRP A 46 3.58 8.64 -4.52
CA TRP A 46 2.92 7.78 -5.51
C TRP A 46 1.84 8.49 -6.34
N GLY A 47 1.39 9.68 -5.96
CA GLY A 47 0.35 10.43 -6.66
C GLY A 47 -1.07 10.08 -6.22
N GLY A 48 -2.04 10.35 -7.08
CA GLY A 48 -3.46 10.03 -6.88
C GLY A 48 -3.83 8.61 -7.33
N GLY A 49 -5.05 8.19 -7.00
CA GLY A 49 -5.64 6.92 -7.43
C GLY A 49 -6.26 6.09 -6.29
N ALA A 50 -6.63 4.85 -6.63
CA ALA A 50 -7.13 3.88 -5.66
C ALA A 50 -5.96 3.13 -5.01
N TYR A 51 -6.01 3.05 -3.69
CA TYR A 51 -5.02 2.38 -2.86
C TYR A 51 -5.67 1.36 -1.96
N ARG A 52 -4.86 0.39 -1.57
CA ARG A 52 -5.24 -0.65 -0.63
C ARG A 52 -4.06 -0.96 0.26
N ILE A 53 -4.30 -0.99 1.57
CA ILE A 53 -3.33 -1.43 2.56
C ILE A 53 -3.80 -2.73 3.18
N ARG A 54 -2.88 -3.70 3.25
CA ARG A 54 -3.05 -4.88 4.10
C ARG A 54 -2.28 -4.65 5.39
N LEU A 55 -2.93 -4.90 6.50
CA LEU A 55 -2.41 -4.69 7.85
C LEU A 55 -2.05 -6.03 8.47
N PHE A 56 -0.84 -6.13 8.95
CA PHE A 56 -0.30 -7.34 9.56
C PHE A 56 0.19 -7.05 10.98
N GLY A 57 -0.03 -8.02 11.86
CA GLY A 57 0.41 -8.02 13.24
C GLY A 57 1.79 -8.66 13.42
N ALA A 58 2.01 -9.23 14.60
CA ALA A 58 3.26 -9.92 14.90
C ALA A 58 3.49 -11.14 13.98
N TRP A 59 4.76 -11.54 13.88
CA TRP A 59 5.16 -12.77 13.23
C TRP A 59 4.61 -13.99 13.96
N ASP A 60 3.84 -14.81 13.25
CA ASP A 60 3.37 -16.12 13.71
C ASP A 60 4.43 -17.17 13.34
N ARG A 61 5.15 -17.67 14.36
CA ARG A 61 6.21 -18.67 14.16
C ARG A 61 5.68 -20.00 13.62
N ALA A 62 4.49 -20.42 14.04
CA ALA A 62 3.90 -21.69 13.60
C ALA A 62 3.54 -21.65 12.12
N ARG A 63 3.03 -20.51 11.65
CA ARG A 63 2.67 -20.31 10.24
C ARG A 63 3.80 -19.73 9.38
N ARG A 64 4.93 -19.36 9.99
CA ARG A 64 6.06 -18.68 9.34
C ARG A 64 5.64 -17.48 8.49
N GLN A 65 4.71 -16.67 8.99
CA GLN A 65 4.22 -15.47 8.31
C GLN A 65 3.70 -14.43 9.31
N GLU A 66 3.55 -13.17 8.90
CA GLU A 66 2.85 -12.20 9.74
C GLU A 66 1.36 -12.51 9.84
N ARG A 67 0.79 -12.35 11.04
CA ARG A 67 -0.65 -12.52 11.24
C ARG A 67 -1.43 -11.43 10.49
N TYR A 68 -2.20 -11.82 9.48
CA TYR A 68 -3.14 -10.92 8.82
C TYR A 68 -4.16 -10.38 9.84
N ILE A 69 -4.36 -9.06 9.84
CA ILE A 69 -5.37 -8.40 10.68
C ILE A 69 -6.56 -8.01 9.83
N THR A 70 -6.35 -7.13 8.85
CA THR A 70 -7.43 -6.61 7.99
C THR A 70 -6.85 -5.93 6.75
N GLN A 71 -7.74 -5.47 5.88
CA GLN A 71 -7.42 -4.72 4.68
C GLN A 71 -8.32 -3.48 4.60
N VAL A 72 -7.73 -2.35 4.20
CA VAL A 72 -8.43 -1.09 4.03
C VAL A 72 -8.17 -0.57 2.63
N ALA A 73 -9.23 -0.18 1.93
CA ALA A 73 -9.14 0.55 0.68
C ALA A 73 -9.35 2.05 0.93
N PHE A 74 -8.67 2.89 0.18
CA PHE A 74 -8.84 4.34 0.23
C PHE A 74 -8.51 4.97 -1.12
N TRP A 75 -8.96 6.21 -1.29
CA TRP A 75 -8.79 6.97 -2.52
C TRP A 75 -8.03 8.27 -2.25
N ILE A 76 -7.11 8.61 -3.15
CA ILE A 76 -6.48 9.92 -3.23
C ILE A 76 -6.91 10.55 -4.55
N TRP A 77 -7.31 11.82 -4.53
CA TRP A 77 -7.81 12.54 -5.71
C TRP A 77 -6.87 12.40 -6.92
N ARG A 78 -7.44 12.12 -8.11
CA ARG A 78 -6.66 11.84 -9.33
C ARG A 78 -5.96 13.05 -9.94
N GLY A 79 -6.26 14.27 -9.48
CA GLY A 79 -5.55 15.48 -9.89
C GLY A 79 -4.07 15.49 -9.48
N PHE A 80 -3.67 14.63 -8.54
CA PHE A 80 -2.26 14.39 -8.25
C PHE A 80 -1.65 13.43 -9.28
N PRO A 81 -0.76 13.90 -10.18
CA PRO A 81 -0.24 13.07 -11.25
C PRO A 81 0.63 11.92 -10.69
N PRO A 82 0.76 10.80 -11.42
CA PRO A 82 1.72 9.75 -11.09
C PRO A 82 3.12 10.32 -10.91
N THR A 83 3.82 9.89 -9.86
CA THR A 83 5.19 10.33 -9.59
C THR A 83 6.20 9.54 -10.45
N PRO A 84 7.45 10.01 -10.59
CA PRO A 84 8.52 9.24 -11.22
C PRO A 84 8.72 7.86 -10.58
N ALA A 85 8.61 7.78 -9.24
CA ALA A 85 8.72 6.53 -8.50
C ALA A 85 7.61 5.53 -8.87
N LEU A 86 6.36 6.00 -8.99
CA LEU A 86 5.26 5.16 -9.45
C LEU A 86 5.52 4.68 -10.88
N ARG A 87 5.87 5.58 -11.82
CA ARG A 87 6.17 5.19 -13.21
C ARG A 87 7.27 4.12 -13.30
N ALA A 88 8.34 4.27 -12.51
CA ALA A 88 9.40 3.26 -12.46
C ALA A 88 8.88 1.91 -11.93
N ARG A 89 7.99 1.92 -10.92
CA ARG A 89 7.38 0.72 -10.39
C ARG A 89 6.47 0.02 -11.41
N LEU A 90 5.64 0.79 -12.12
CA LEU A 90 4.75 0.29 -13.18
C LEU A 90 5.54 -0.44 -14.27
N ARG A 91 6.61 0.18 -14.78
CA ARG A 91 7.49 -0.43 -15.79
C ARG A 91 8.13 -1.74 -15.31
N ARG A 92 8.50 -1.82 -14.03
CA ARG A 92 9.04 -3.06 -13.46
C ARG A 92 7.98 -4.15 -13.35
N ALA A 93 6.76 -3.80 -12.96
CA ALA A 93 5.66 -4.75 -12.87
C ALA A 93 5.25 -5.33 -14.24
N GLU A 94 5.42 -4.56 -15.31
CA GLU A 94 5.17 -5.03 -16.69
C GLU A 94 6.21 -6.04 -17.18
N ARG A 95 7.45 -5.97 -16.70
CA ARG A 95 8.53 -6.87 -17.12
C ARG A 95 8.48 -8.27 -16.49
N ILE A 96 7.68 -8.46 -15.45
CA ILE A 96 7.56 -9.75 -14.72
C ILE A 96 6.36 -10.56 -15.25
N ARG A 97 5.86 -10.18 -16.42
CA ARG A 97 4.67 -10.74 -17.06
C ARG A 97 5.05 -11.45 -18.34
#